data_AF-A0A7L5DR27-F1
#
_entry.id   AF-A0A7L5DR27-F1
#
_cell.length_a   1.000
_cell.length_b   1.000
_cell.length_c   1.000
_cell.angle_alpha   90.00
_cell.angle_beta   90.00
_cell.angle_gamma   90.00
#
_symmetry.space_group_name_H-M   'P 1'
#
loop_
_entity.id
_entity.type
_entity.pdbx_description
1 polymer ?
#
loop_
_entity_poly.entity_id
_entity_poly.type
_entity_poly.pdbx_seq_one_letter_code
_entity_poly.pdbx_strand_id
1 'polypeptide(L)'
;MEAIFIIALFSLVANPIIGMILVKVNRNRPDRQKMLARVSVGTLAFVSLALFTNVSTSSDAIDCVFLGLFYLAICVLLWLGTSKKNKVSLIFSSVLLVILFGLSCLFSTIGILGLAFIVGEFEPSRSVRINGSTLYREYGRGNATTATGGSEVSLFTSFRWFPFVERKFFSKQYISGFATTNDNKQKRFTTPENSPINNTPTFYGTHFKLTYDTTKNDLILSYQQTRDTLHLDR
;
A
#
# COMPACT_ATOMS: atom_id res chain seq x y z
N MET A 1 -10.02 -9.72 3.45
CA MET A 1 -9.89 -8.79 4.58
C MET A 1 -9.11 -9.39 5.74
N GLU A 2 -9.48 -10.59 6.19
CA GLU A 2 -8.92 -11.19 7.40
C GLU A 2 -7.40 -11.42 7.31
N ALA A 3 -6.90 -11.96 6.20
CA ALA A 3 -5.49 -12.32 6.08
C ALA A 3 -4.53 -11.11 6.11
N ILE A 4 -4.80 -10.06 5.33
CA ILE A 4 -3.93 -8.86 5.27
C ILE A 4 -3.92 -8.15 6.63
N PHE A 5 -5.10 -8.03 7.25
CA PHE A 5 -5.23 -7.40 8.56
C PHE A 5 -4.47 -8.17 9.65
N ILE A 6 -4.58 -9.51 9.68
CA ILE A 6 -3.84 -10.35 10.64
C ILE A 6 -2.33 -10.23 10.42
N ILE A 7 -1.86 -10.26 9.16
CA ILE A 7 -0.43 -10.13 8.85
C ILE A 7 0.10 -8.76 9.28
N ALA A 8 -0.65 -7.68 9.02
CA ALA A 8 -0.27 -6.33 9.41
C ALA A 8 -0.20 -6.19 10.93
N LEU A 9 -1.23 -6.63 11.65
CA LEU A 9 -1.30 -6.58 13.11
C LEU A 9 -0.19 -7.41 13.75
N PHE A 10 0.02 -8.63 13.26
CA PHE A 10 1.10 -9.50 13.74
C PHE A 10 2.45 -8.86 13.49
N SER A 11 2.70 -8.32 12.29
CA SER A 11 3.96 -7.65 11.95
C SER A 11 4.23 -6.46 12.86
N LEU A 12 3.21 -5.67 13.17
CA LEU A 12 3.32 -4.48 14.01
C LEU A 12 3.76 -4.82 15.45
N VAL A 13 3.23 -5.90 16.02
CA VAL A 13 3.51 -6.32 17.41
C VAL A 13 4.74 -7.23 17.51
N ALA A 14 4.87 -8.18 16.59
CA ALA A 14 5.89 -9.22 16.66
C ALA A 14 7.26 -8.73 16.18
N ASN A 15 7.34 -7.91 15.11
CA ASN A 15 8.63 -7.54 14.52
C ASN A 15 9.58 -6.78 15.46
N PRO A 16 9.11 -5.87 16.34
CA PRO A 16 9.98 -5.24 17.32
C PRO A 16 10.60 -6.24 18.31
N ILE A 17 9.83 -7.27 18.72
CA ILE A 17 10.26 -8.34 19.62
C ILE A 17 11.21 -9.30 18.89
N ILE A 18 10.87 -9.71 17.67
CA ILE A 18 11.71 -10.57 16.82
C ILE A 18 13.06 -9.88 16.57
N GLY A 19 13.04 -8.58 16.23
CA GLY A 19 14.25 -7.78 16.05
C GLY A 19 15.14 -7.76 17.30
N MET A 20 14.54 -7.60 18.48
CA MET A 20 15.27 -7.66 19.76
C MET A 20 15.93 -9.04 19.95
N ILE A 21 15.18 -10.13 19.73
CA ILE A 21 15.69 -11.50 19.88
C ILE A 21 16.85 -11.75 18.92
N LEU A 22 16.70 -11.37 17.65
CA LEU A 22 17.75 -11.52 16.63
C LEU A 22 19.04 -10.81 17.03
N VAL A 23 18.96 -9.57 17.53
CA VAL A 23 20.15 -8.83 17.98
C VAL A 23 20.75 -9.43 19.25
N LYS A 24 19.91 -9.81 20.22
CA LYS A 24 20.36 -10.38 21.50
C LYS A 24 21.07 -11.72 21.32
N VAL A 25 20.54 -12.62 20.49
CA VAL A 25 21.14 -13.92 20.18
C VAL A 25 22.51 -13.76 19.50
N ASN A 26 22.69 -12.70 18.71
CA ASN A 26 23.94 -12.45 17.99
C ASN A 26 24.87 -11.46 18.71
N ARG A 27 24.61 -11.11 19.98
CA ARG A 27 25.36 -10.08 20.73
C ARG A 27 26.87 -10.33 20.80
N ASN A 28 27.27 -11.59 20.93
CA ASN A 28 28.68 -11.97 21.10
C ASN A 28 29.38 -12.30 19.76
N ARG A 29 28.70 -12.16 18.62
CA ARG A 29 29.21 -12.55 17.30
C ARG A 29 29.22 -11.34 16.36
N PRO A 30 30.31 -10.54 16.33
CA PRO A 30 30.36 -9.29 15.58
C PRO A 30 30.18 -9.50 14.07
N ASP A 31 30.64 -10.62 13.53
CA ASP A 31 30.46 -10.94 12.10
C ASP A 31 29.00 -11.18 11.75
N ARG A 32 28.23 -11.84 12.62
CA ARG A 32 26.79 -12.03 12.44
C ARG A 32 26.02 -10.72 12.57
N GLN A 33 26.42 -9.83 13.46
CA GLN A 33 25.81 -8.51 13.56
C GLN A 33 26.06 -7.65 12.31
N LYS A 34 27.26 -7.71 11.73
CA LYS A 34 27.56 -7.05 10.45
C LYS A 34 26.73 -7.65 9.31
N MET A 35 26.57 -8.98 9.28
CA MET A 35 25.72 -9.65 8.30
C MET A 35 24.25 -9.22 8.45
N LEU A 36 23.71 -9.23 9.68
CA LEU A 36 22.35 -8.74 9.99
C LEU A 36 22.16 -7.30 9.52
N ALA A 37 23.11 -6.40 9.82
CA ALA A 37 23.04 -5.02 9.36
C ALA A 37 23.02 -4.91 7.82
N ARG A 38 23.88 -5.66 7.13
CA ARG A 38 23.92 -5.68 5.66
C ARG A 38 22.63 -6.20 5.05
N VAL A 39 22.09 -7.30 5.59
CA VAL A 39 20.81 -7.87 5.14
C VAL A 39 19.68 -6.88 5.38
N SER A 40 19.58 -6.28 6.57
CA SER A 40 18.55 -5.27 6.85
C SER A 40 18.64 -4.07 5.91
N VAL A 41 19.84 -3.51 5.69
CA VAL A 41 20.02 -2.40 4.73
C VAL A 41 19.67 -2.82 3.31
N GLY A 42 20.04 -4.02 2.89
CA GLY A 42 19.67 -4.58 1.59
C GLY A 42 18.16 -4.72 1.42
N THR A 43 17.47 -5.23 2.43
CA THR A 43 15.98 -5.31 2.44
C THR A 43 15.36 -3.92 2.35
N LEU A 44 15.84 -2.94 3.13
CA LEU A 44 15.35 -1.57 3.06
C LEU A 44 15.52 -0.96 1.66
N ALA A 45 16.70 -1.11 1.07
CA ALA A 45 16.98 -0.62 -0.27
C ALA A 45 16.09 -1.29 -1.33
N PHE A 46 15.94 -2.62 -1.26
CA PHE A 46 15.13 -3.39 -2.20
C PHE A 46 13.66 -2.99 -2.17
N VAL A 47 13.05 -2.96 -0.98
CA VAL A 47 11.63 -2.60 -0.83
C VAL A 47 11.41 -1.12 -1.16
N SER A 48 12.34 -0.22 -0.78
CA SER A 48 12.23 1.21 -1.15
C SER A 48 12.27 1.41 -2.66
N LEU A 49 13.13 0.66 -3.37
CA LEU A 49 13.20 0.71 -4.83
C LEU A 49 11.92 0.17 -5.47
N ALA A 50 11.35 -0.92 -4.94
CA ALA A 50 10.08 -1.47 -5.41
C ALA A 50 8.93 -0.45 -5.24
N LEU A 51 8.86 0.22 -4.08
CA LEU A 51 7.89 1.28 -3.81
C LEU A 51 8.08 2.48 -4.75
N PHE A 52 9.33 2.93 -4.97
CA PHE A 52 9.63 4.05 -5.87
C PHE A 52 9.28 3.75 -7.33
N THR A 53 9.41 2.49 -7.75
CA THR A 53 9.11 2.05 -9.12
C THR A 53 7.64 1.66 -9.33
N ASN A 54 6.80 1.79 -8.30
CA ASN A 54 5.40 1.34 -8.28
C ASN A 54 5.25 -0.13 -8.68
N VAL A 55 6.21 -0.96 -8.26
CA VAL A 55 6.18 -2.41 -8.43
C VAL A 55 5.47 -3.02 -7.22
N SER A 56 4.48 -3.85 -7.52
CA SER A 56 3.63 -4.57 -6.57
C SER A 56 3.59 -6.03 -6.99
N THR A 57 3.22 -6.93 -6.08
CA THR A 57 3.00 -8.33 -6.44
C THR A 57 1.55 -8.59 -6.81
N SER A 58 1.30 -9.71 -7.48
CA SER A 58 -0.06 -10.15 -7.83
C SER A 58 -0.97 -10.41 -6.62
N SER A 59 -0.39 -10.48 -5.41
CA SER A 59 -1.12 -10.75 -4.17
C SER A 59 -0.83 -9.67 -3.14
N ASP A 60 -1.84 -8.88 -2.77
CA ASP A 60 -1.70 -7.81 -1.76
C ASP A 60 -1.18 -8.35 -0.41
N ALA A 61 -1.45 -9.62 -0.08
CA ALA A 61 -0.89 -10.28 1.09
C ALA A 61 0.65 -10.43 1.04
N ILE A 62 1.23 -10.65 -0.15
CA ILE A 62 2.68 -10.77 -0.31
C ILE A 62 3.32 -9.38 -0.18
N ASP A 63 2.71 -8.34 -0.73
CA ASP A 63 3.14 -6.96 -0.52
C ASP A 63 3.11 -6.57 0.97
N CYS A 64 2.08 -7.01 1.69
CA CYS A 64 2.00 -6.84 3.14
C CYS A 64 3.15 -7.54 3.88
N VAL A 65 3.53 -8.76 3.46
CA VAL A 65 4.71 -9.47 4.00
C VAL A 65 6.00 -8.71 3.71
N PHE A 66 6.19 -8.16 2.51
CA PHE A 66 7.37 -7.35 2.18
C PHE A 66 7.44 -6.08 3.03
N LEU A 67 6.31 -5.41 3.27
CA LEU A 67 6.22 -4.27 4.19
C LEU A 67 6.53 -4.69 5.63
N GLY A 68 6.07 -5.87 6.05
CA GLY A 68 6.43 -6.47 7.34
C GLY A 68 7.95 -6.70 7.47
N LEU A 69 8.59 -7.25 6.44
CA LEU A 69 10.04 -7.45 6.39
C LEU A 69 10.81 -6.13 6.40
N PHE A 70 10.31 -5.11 5.69
CA PHE A 70 10.85 -3.76 5.73
C PHE A 70 10.81 -3.19 7.14
N TYR A 71 9.67 -3.32 7.82
CA TYR A 71 9.51 -2.89 9.21
C TYR A 71 10.42 -3.66 10.19
N LEU A 72 10.57 -4.97 10.00
CA LEU A 72 11.51 -5.80 10.77
C LEU A 72 12.96 -5.34 10.57
N ALA A 73 13.36 -4.99 9.34
CA ALA A 73 14.69 -4.49 9.05
C ALA A 73 15.00 -3.19 9.80
N ILE A 74 14.03 -2.26 9.88
CA ILE A 74 14.13 -1.05 10.70
C ILE A 74 14.33 -1.42 12.18
N CYS A 75 13.48 -2.31 12.71
CA CYS A 75 13.57 -2.74 14.11
C CYS A 75 14.96 -3.33 14.44
N VAL A 76 15.48 -4.21 13.58
CA VAL A 76 16.81 -4.80 13.74
C VAL A 76 17.90 -3.73 13.75
N LEU A 77 17.86 -2.76 12.83
CA LEU A 77 18.87 -1.69 12.78
C LEU A 77 18.84 -0.81 14.03
N LEU A 78 17.65 -0.48 14.54
CA LEU A 78 17.51 0.28 15.77
C LEU A 78 18.05 -0.49 16.98
N TRP A 79 17.74 -1.78 17.11
CA TRP A 79 18.29 -2.63 18.17
C TRP A 79 19.81 -2.84 18.06
N LEU A 80 20.36 -2.90 16.85
CA LEU A 80 21.82 -2.88 16.66
C LEU A 80 22.42 -1.53 17.08
N GLY A 81 21.72 -0.44 16.83
CA GLY A 81 22.11 0.91 17.23
C GLY A 81 22.21 1.10 18.74
N THR A 82 21.30 0.49 19.52
CA THR A 82 21.36 0.52 20.99
C THR A 82 22.49 -0.34 21.57
N SER A 83 22.99 -1.31 20.80
CA SER A 83 24.10 -2.18 21.20
C SER A 83 25.48 -1.55 20.98
N LYS A 84 25.57 -0.38 20.33
CA LYS A 84 26.84 0.30 20.06
C LYS A 84 27.34 1.05 21.29
N LYS A 85 28.68 1.12 21.44
CA LYS A 85 29.34 1.89 22.53
C LYS A 85 29.17 3.41 22.41
N ASN A 86 28.84 3.93 21.22
CA ASN A 86 28.68 5.37 21.01
C ASN A 86 27.39 5.87 21.67
N LYS A 87 27.53 6.77 22.66
CA LYS A 87 26.40 7.36 23.42
C LYS A 87 25.35 8.01 22.52
N VAL A 88 25.75 8.69 21.45
CA VAL A 88 24.81 9.39 20.54
C VAL A 88 23.94 8.39 19.79
N SER A 89 24.55 7.37 19.19
CA SER A 89 23.83 6.30 18.47
C SER A 89 22.88 5.54 19.40
N LEU A 90 23.28 5.32 20.65
CA LEU A 90 22.47 4.65 21.65
C LEU A 90 21.24 5.49 21.99
N ILE A 91 21.40 6.76 22.35
CA ILE A 91 20.29 7.65 22.71
C ILE A 91 19.31 7.78 21.56
N PHE A 92 19.80 8.05 20.35
CA PHE A 92 18.96 8.21 19.16
C PHE A 92 18.16 6.95 18.84
N SER A 93 18.82 5.78 18.86
CA SER A 93 18.14 4.51 18.56
C SER A 93 17.12 4.13 19.64
N SER A 94 17.41 4.41 20.90
CA SER A 94 16.49 4.19 22.02
C SER A 94 15.24 5.07 21.92
N VAL A 95 15.40 6.36 21.62
CA VAL A 95 14.27 7.28 21.42
C VAL A 95 13.39 6.81 20.26
N LEU A 96 13.99 6.45 19.12
CA LEU A 96 13.25 5.93 17.98
C LEU A 96 12.53 4.61 18.29
N LEU A 97 13.15 3.71 19.06
CA LEU A 97 12.48 2.48 19.52
C LEU A 97 11.28 2.79 20.38
N VAL A 98 11.38 3.71 21.35
CA VAL A 98 10.25 4.09 22.21
C VAL A 98 9.10 4.65 21.37
N ILE A 99 9.39 5.53 20.40
CA ILE A 99 8.38 6.08 19.49
C ILE A 99 7.73 4.95 18.67
N LEU A 100 8.55 4.08 18.09
CA LEU A 100 8.10 3.00 17.20
C LEU A 100 7.27 1.95 17.96
N PHE A 101 7.70 1.53 19.15
CA PHE A 101 6.91 0.66 20.03
C PHE A 101 5.64 1.36 20.52
N GLY A 102 5.72 2.63 20.90
CA GLY A 102 4.57 3.42 21.34
C GLY A 102 3.48 3.50 20.27
N LEU A 103 3.85 3.85 19.03
CA LEU A 103 2.95 3.85 17.89
C LEU A 103 2.37 2.45 17.64
N SER A 104 3.20 1.42 17.72
CA SER A 104 2.75 0.04 17.48
C SER A 104 1.71 -0.41 18.52
N CYS A 105 1.95 -0.12 19.79
CA CYS A 105 0.98 -0.37 20.86
C CYS A 105 -0.31 0.44 20.67
N LEU A 106 -0.20 1.72 20.29
CA LEU A 106 -1.37 2.58 20.04
C LEU A 106 -2.23 2.03 18.90
N PHE A 107 -1.62 1.67 17.77
CA PHE A 107 -2.33 1.08 16.63
C PHE A 107 -2.89 -0.31 16.93
N SER A 108 -2.22 -1.10 17.79
CA SER A 108 -2.69 -2.44 18.15
C SER A 108 -3.82 -2.45 19.19
N THR A 109 -3.95 -1.43 20.02
CA THR A 109 -4.91 -1.41 21.14
C THR A 109 -6.13 -0.55 20.83
N ILE A 110 -5.94 0.76 20.75
CA ILE A 110 -7.01 1.75 20.52
C ILE A 110 -7.27 1.89 19.01
N GLY A 111 -6.21 1.78 18.22
CA GLY A 111 -6.25 1.95 16.78
C GLY A 111 -6.64 0.70 16.00
N ILE A 112 -7.04 -0.42 16.63
CA ILE A 112 -7.27 -1.67 15.90
C ILE A 112 -8.44 -1.55 14.89
N LEU A 113 -9.50 -0.84 15.27
CA LEU A 113 -10.61 -0.49 14.38
C LEU A 113 -10.16 0.49 13.29
N GLY A 114 -9.35 1.50 13.63
CA GLY A 114 -8.78 2.42 12.66
C GLY A 114 -7.88 1.72 11.63
N LEU A 115 -7.04 0.79 12.09
CA LEU A 115 -6.18 -0.06 11.27
C LEU A 115 -7.03 -0.97 10.38
N ALA A 116 -8.12 -1.55 10.90
CA ALA A 116 -9.05 -2.35 10.11
C ALA A 116 -9.70 -1.52 8.98
N PHE A 117 -10.12 -0.28 9.27
CA PHE A 117 -10.64 0.63 8.25
C PHE A 117 -9.58 0.97 7.20
N ILE A 118 -8.36 1.34 7.63
CA ILE A 118 -7.28 1.66 6.72
C ILE A 118 -6.93 0.46 5.83
N VAL A 119 -6.70 -0.71 6.43
CA VAL A 119 -6.35 -1.94 5.69
C VAL A 119 -7.46 -2.36 4.74
N GLY A 120 -8.73 -2.23 5.15
CA GLY A 120 -9.88 -2.53 4.30
C GLY A 120 -9.95 -1.67 3.04
N GLU A 121 -9.46 -0.42 3.09
CA GLU A 121 -9.40 0.46 1.92
C GLU A 121 -8.24 0.14 0.95
N PHE A 122 -7.23 -0.61 1.41
CA PHE A 122 -6.11 -1.07 0.57
C PHE A 122 -6.30 -2.47 0.01
N GLU A 123 -7.40 -3.15 0.35
CA GLU A 123 -7.76 -4.42 -0.27
C GLU A 123 -8.67 -4.16 -1.50
N PRO A 124 -8.37 -4.78 -2.65
CA PRO A 124 -9.21 -4.61 -3.82
C PRO A 124 -10.56 -5.28 -3.60
N SER A 125 -11.64 -4.52 -3.74
CA SER A 125 -13.01 -5.04 -3.75
C SER A 125 -13.27 -5.92 -4.98
N ARG A 126 -12.53 -5.66 -6.07
CA ARG A 126 -12.59 -6.43 -7.30
C ARG A 126 -11.23 -6.47 -7.98
N SER A 127 -10.80 -7.67 -8.39
CA SER A 127 -9.60 -7.89 -9.20
C SER A 127 -9.97 -8.74 -10.42
N VAL A 128 -9.72 -8.22 -11.63
CA VAL A 128 -10.07 -8.89 -12.89
C VAL A 128 -8.93 -8.77 -13.87
N ARG A 129 -8.49 -9.90 -14.42
CA ARG A 129 -7.50 -9.90 -15.51
C ARG A 129 -8.21 -9.59 -16.83
N ILE A 130 -7.86 -8.46 -17.45
CA ILE A 130 -8.50 -7.98 -18.68
C ILE A 130 -7.95 -8.73 -19.90
N ASN A 131 -6.64 -8.88 -19.97
CA ASN A 131 -5.93 -9.62 -21.02
C ASN A 131 -4.73 -10.37 -20.41
N GLY A 132 -3.90 -10.99 -21.24
CA GLY A 132 -2.76 -11.81 -20.78
C GLY A 132 -1.72 -11.06 -19.93
N SER A 133 -1.67 -9.73 -19.99
CA SER A 133 -0.68 -8.89 -19.28
C SER A 133 -1.29 -7.85 -18.34
N THR A 134 -2.56 -7.49 -18.49
CA THR A 134 -3.18 -6.35 -17.80
C THR A 134 -4.17 -6.80 -16.75
N LEU A 135 -3.98 -6.34 -15.51
CA LEU A 135 -4.85 -6.58 -14.37
C LEU A 135 -5.56 -5.29 -13.97
N TYR A 136 -6.87 -5.37 -13.79
CA TYR A 136 -7.71 -4.34 -13.19
C TYR A 136 -7.90 -4.63 -11.71
N ARG A 137 -7.68 -3.62 -10.87
CA ARG A 137 -8.07 -3.65 -9.45
C ARG A 137 -8.93 -2.43 -9.12
N GLU A 138 -9.99 -2.66 -8.38
CA GLU A 138 -10.86 -1.65 -7.82
C GLU A 138 -10.74 -1.68 -6.31
N TYR A 139 -10.45 -0.53 -5.70
CA TYR A 139 -10.30 -0.37 -4.26
C TYR A 139 -11.44 0.49 -3.75
N GLY A 140 -12.10 0.04 -2.68
CA GLY A 140 -13.07 0.89 -1.98
C GLY A 140 -12.33 1.98 -1.22
N ARG A 141 -12.64 3.25 -1.49
CA ARG A 141 -12.15 4.37 -0.69
C ARG A 141 -13.25 4.79 0.28
N GLY A 142 -12.95 4.69 1.56
CA GLY A 142 -13.82 5.09 2.65
C GLY A 142 -13.48 6.50 3.12
N ASN A 143 -14.23 6.94 4.13
CA ASN A 143 -14.00 8.23 4.78
C ASN A 143 -12.73 8.24 5.65
N ALA A 144 -12.09 7.08 5.88
CA ALA A 144 -10.90 7.00 6.70
C ALA A 144 -9.64 7.45 5.93
N THR A 145 -9.57 7.21 4.60
CA THR A 145 -8.43 7.68 3.79
C THR A 145 -8.78 8.78 2.78
N THR A 146 -10.06 9.08 2.57
CA THR A 146 -10.49 10.13 1.63
C THR A 146 -11.57 11.03 2.22
N ALA A 147 -11.60 12.30 1.82
CA ALA A 147 -12.60 13.26 2.30
C ALA A 147 -14.01 13.00 1.71
N THR A 148 -14.11 12.21 0.64
CA THR A 148 -15.33 12.06 -0.16
C THR A 148 -15.80 10.63 -0.36
N GLY A 149 -15.01 9.63 0.09
CA GLY A 149 -15.23 8.23 -0.24
C GLY A 149 -15.21 7.95 -1.75
N GLY A 150 -15.45 6.70 -2.14
CA GLY A 150 -15.65 6.28 -3.52
C GLY A 150 -14.88 5.02 -3.90
N SER A 151 -14.30 5.01 -5.08
CA SER A 151 -13.54 3.87 -5.58
C SER A 151 -12.31 4.31 -6.34
N GLU A 152 -11.17 3.66 -6.11
CA GLU A 152 -9.97 3.85 -6.90
C GLU A 152 -9.81 2.69 -7.87
N VAL A 153 -9.72 2.99 -9.16
CA VAL A 153 -9.38 2.03 -10.19
C VAL A 153 -7.89 2.13 -10.47
N SER A 154 -7.22 0.99 -10.43
CA SER A 154 -5.80 0.87 -10.81
C SER A 154 -5.63 -0.19 -11.88
N LEU A 155 -4.76 0.09 -12.86
CA LEU A 155 -4.35 -0.90 -13.85
C LEU A 155 -2.87 -1.24 -13.66
N PHE A 156 -2.60 -2.54 -13.77
CA PHE A 156 -1.27 -3.11 -13.59
C PHE A 156 -0.88 -3.92 -14.81
N THR A 157 0.40 -3.89 -15.15
CA THR A 157 0.98 -4.74 -16.19
C THR A 157 1.90 -5.77 -15.55
N SER A 158 1.70 -7.05 -15.85
CA SER A 158 2.55 -8.14 -15.37
C SER A 158 3.84 -8.22 -16.18
N PHE A 159 4.97 -8.44 -15.51
CA PHE A 159 6.23 -8.66 -16.20
C PHE A 159 6.23 -10.02 -16.90
N ARG A 160 6.62 -10.05 -18.18
CA ARG A 160 6.63 -11.29 -18.99
C ARG A 160 7.46 -12.42 -18.37
N TRP A 161 8.56 -12.08 -17.69
CA TRP A 161 9.47 -13.07 -17.08
C TRP A 161 9.11 -13.39 -15.62
N PHE A 162 8.26 -12.59 -14.98
CA PHE A 162 7.85 -12.77 -13.60
C PHE A 162 6.34 -12.48 -13.48
N PRO A 163 5.47 -13.48 -13.71
CA PRO A 163 4.02 -13.27 -13.79
C PRO A 163 3.38 -12.93 -12.43
N PHE A 164 4.16 -12.95 -11.35
CA PHE A 164 3.76 -12.59 -9.99
C PHE A 164 4.17 -11.16 -9.61
N VAL A 165 4.89 -10.47 -10.51
CA VAL A 165 5.33 -9.09 -10.33
C VAL A 165 4.57 -8.22 -11.32
N GLU A 166 4.01 -7.16 -10.80
CA GLU A 166 3.09 -6.27 -11.49
C GLU A 166 3.54 -4.84 -11.31
N ARG A 167 3.44 -4.03 -12.36
CA ARG A 167 3.74 -2.61 -12.29
C ARG A 167 2.47 -1.82 -12.50
N LYS A 168 2.14 -0.96 -11.53
CA LYS A 168 1.04 -0.02 -11.67
C LYS A 168 1.42 1.02 -12.73
N PHE A 169 0.62 1.13 -13.78
CA PHE A 169 0.80 2.14 -14.84
C PHE A 169 -0.34 3.15 -14.89
N PHE A 170 -1.49 2.83 -14.26
CA PHE A 170 -2.63 3.73 -14.20
C PHE A 170 -3.28 3.71 -12.82
N SER A 171 -3.74 4.89 -12.38
CA SER A 171 -4.63 5.04 -11.22
C SER A 171 -5.60 6.18 -11.45
N LYS A 172 -6.88 5.97 -11.12
CA LYS A 172 -7.90 7.02 -11.10
C LYS A 172 -8.87 6.80 -9.95
N GLN A 173 -9.11 7.86 -9.19
CA GLN A 173 -10.10 7.87 -8.11
C GLN A 173 -11.45 8.40 -8.63
N TYR A 174 -12.52 7.75 -8.23
CA TYR A 174 -13.92 8.11 -8.46
C TYR A 174 -14.58 8.40 -7.13
N ILE A 175 -15.53 9.33 -7.11
CA ILE A 175 -16.11 9.86 -5.87
C ILE A 175 -17.37 9.08 -5.52
N SER A 176 -17.60 8.83 -4.23
CA SER A 176 -18.90 8.30 -3.79
C SER A 176 -19.98 9.36 -3.88
N GLY A 177 -21.16 9.00 -4.40
CA GLY A 177 -22.31 9.89 -4.44
C GLY A 177 -22.70 10.27 -3.02
N PHE A 178 -22.40 11.50 -2.60
CA PHE A 178 -23.02 12.06 -1.42
C PHE A 178 -24.52 12.16 -1.68
N ALA A 179 -25.32 11.66 -0.74
CA ALA A 179 -26.75 11.95 -0.71
C ALA A 179 -26.94 13.48 -0.62
N THR A 180 -27.28 14.10 -1.75
CA THR A 180 -28.03 15.37 -1.86
C THR A 180 -27.76 16.41 -0.79
N THR A 181 -26.51 16.81 -0.54
CA THR A 181 -26.22 17.96 0.32
C THR A 181 -24.95 18.71 -0.12
N ASN A 182 -25.17 19.93 -0.65
CA ASN A 182 -24.23 21.00 -1.01
C ASN A 182 -23.54 20.95 -2.40
N ASP A 183 -24.23 21.57 -3.37
CA ASP A 183 -23.82 21.86 -4.77
C ASP A 183 -22.41 22.48 -4.94
N ASN A 184 -21.88 23.17 -3.93
CA ASN A 184 -20.60 23.88 -4.03
C ASN A 184 -19.36 22.98 -3.85
N LYS A 185 -19.47 21.86 -3.12
CA LYS A 185 -18.39 20.86 -3.06
C LYS A 185 -18.38 19.96 -4.30
N GLN A 186 -19.56 19.77 -4.90
CA GLN A 186 -19.82 18.91 -6.05
C GLN A 186 -19.21 19.43 -7.37
N LYS A 187 -19.17 20.77 -7.56
CA LYS A 187 -18.56 21.40 -8.74
C LYS A 187 -17.02 21.38 -8.79
N ARG A 188 -16.33 21.27 -7.65
CA ARG A 188 -14.85 21.35 -7.61
C ARG A 188 -14.13 20.09 -8.10
N PHE A 189 -14.78 18.94 -8.03
CA PHE A 189 -14.16 17.64 -8.38
C PHE A 189 -14.66 17.04 -9.70
N THR A 190 -15.69 17.63 -10.30
CA THR A 190 -16.28 17.21 -11.58
C THR A 190 -15.70 17.97 -12.78
N THR A 191 -14.89 19.01 -12.53
CA THR A 191 -14.24 19.80 -13.57
C THR A 191 -12.93 19.17 -14.05
N PRO A 192 -12.71 19.06 -15.38
CA PRO A 192 -11.50 18.48 -15.99
C PRO A 192 -10.17 19.05 -15.50
N GLU A 193 -10.14 20.35 -15.20
CA GLU A 193 -8.93 21.11 -14.85
C GLU A 193 -8.26 20.67 -13.54
N ASN A 194 -8.99 19.95 -12.68
CA ASN A 194 -8.47 19.45 -11.41
C ASN A 194 -8.15 17.94 -11.43
N SER A 195 -8.32 17.27 -12.57
CA SER A 195 -8.02 15.84 -12.71
C SER A 195 -6.56 15.68 -13.19
N PRO A 196 -5.65 15.11 -12.37
CA PRO A 196 -4.23 15.12 -12.68
C PRO A 196 -3.84 14.28 -13.91
N ILE A 197 -4.76 13.52 -14.52
CA ILE A 197 -4.47 12.66 -15.67
C ILE A 197 -5.68 12.63 -16.65
N ASN A 198 -5.41 12.91 -17.93
CA ASN A 198 -6.33 12.85 -19.09
C ASN A 198 -7.48 13.89 -19.18
N ASN A 199 -7.58 14.90 -18.30
CA ASN A 199 -8.70 15.88 -18.35
C ASN A 199 -10.10 15.20 -18.40
N THR A 200 -10.22 13.98 -17.90
CA THR A 200 -11.50 13.28 -17.87
C THR A 200 -12.19 13.61 -16.56
N PRO A 201 -13.44 14.11 -16.59
CA PRO A 201 -14.15 14.49 -15.38
C PRO A 201 -14.27 13.29 -14.45
N THR A 202 -13.98 13.50 -13.17
CA THR A 202 -14.26 12.50 -12.14
C THR A 202 -15.76 12.51 -11.90
N PHE A 203 -16.41 11.36 -12.09
CA PHE A 203 -17.84 11.23 -11.86
C PHE A 203 -18.10 10.25 -10.71
N TYR A 204 -19.35 10.27 -10.26
CA TYR A 204 -19.82 9.40 -9.20
C TYR A 204 -19.90 7.96 -9.68
N GLY A 205 -19.20 7.05 -9.00
CA GLY A 205 -19.24 5.64 -9.36
C GLY A 205 -18.51 4.75 -8.36
N THR A 206 -19.15 3.64 -8.04
CA THR A 206 -18.59 2.50 -7.30
C THR A 206 -19.10 1.23 -7.97
N HIS A 207 -18.39 0.11 -7.88
CA HIS A 207 -18.79 -1.17 -8.48
C HIS A 207 -19.00 -1.09 -10.00
N PHE A 208 -17.99 -0.63 -10.72
CA PHE A 208 -18.10 -0.43 -12.17
C PHE A 208 -18.40 -1.73 -12.92
N LYS A 209 -19.32 -1.67 -13.89
CA LYS A 209 -19.47 -2.72 -14.89
C LYS A 209 -18.37 -2.55 -15.94
N LEU A 210 -17.54 -3.60 -16.07
CA LEU A 210 -16.40 -3.65 -16.97
C LEU A 210 -16.83 -4.22 -18.32
N THR A 211 -16.50 -3.52 -19.41
CA THR A 211 -16.61 -4.04 -20.78
C THR A 211 -15.26 -3.83 -21.47
N TYR A 212 -14.64 -4.90 -21.94
CA TYR A 212 -13.38 -4.82 -22.67
C TYR A 212 -13.64 -4.86 -24.18
N ASP A 213 -13.30 -3.78 -24.88
CA ASP A 213 -13.36 -3.72 -26.33
C ASP A 213 -12.02 -4.22 -26.89
N THR A 214 -12.02 -5.46 -27.38
CA THR A 214 -10.84 -6.13 -27.95
C THR A 214 -10.38 -5.50 -29.26
N THR A 215 -11.24 -4.77 -29.97
CA THR A 215 -10.90 -4.16 -31.26
C THR A 215 -10.11 -2.86 -31.09
N LYS A 216 -10.43 -2.11 -30.04
CA LYS A 216 -9.77 -0.83 -29.71
C LYS A 216 -8.77 -0.92 -28.57
N ASN A 217 -8.69 -2.09 -27.93
CA ASN A 217 -7.93 -2.31 -26.71
C ASN A 217 -8.31 -1.34 -25.57
N ASP A 218 -9.62 -1.09 -25.43
CA ASP A 218 -10.18 -0.13 -24.48
C ASP A 218 -10.92 -0.85 -23.35
N LEU A 219 -10.72 -0.38 -22.12
CA LEU A 219 -11.52 -0.80 -20.97
C LEU A 219 -12.60 0.25 -20.69
N ILE A 220 -13.86 -0.13 -20.87
CA ILE A 220 -15.01 0.73 -20.60
C ILE A 220 -15.52 0.43 -19.18
N LEU A 221 -15.49 1.46 -18.34
CA LEU A 221 -16.08 1.45 -17.00
C LEU A 221 -17.46 2.09 -17.08
N SER A 222 -18.48 1.39 -16.61
CA SER A 222 -19.86 1.91 -16.65
C SER A 222 -20.54 1.84 -15.29
N TYR A 223 -21.20 2.92 -14.90
CA TYR A 223 -21.98 3.03 -13.68
C TYR A 223 -23.24 3.84 -13.95
N GLN A 224 -24.42 3.26 -13.79
CA GLN A 224 -25.70 3.91 -14.15
C GLN A 224 -25.66 4.51 -15.58
N GLN A 225 -25.80 5.83 -15.73
CA GLN A 225 -25.77 6.55 -17.01
C GLN A 225 -24.38 7.09 -17.38
N THR A 226 -23.38 6.97 -16.49
CA THR A 226 -22.03 7.45 -16.74
C THR A 226 -21.12 6.34 -17.26
N ARG A 227 -20.18 6.74 -18.13
CA ARG A 227 -19.18 5.84 -18.71
C ARG A 227 -17.83 6.53 -18.74
N ASP A 228 -16.78 5.78 -18.43
CA ASP A 228 -15.40 6.14 -18.68
C ASP A 228 -14.76 5.14 -19.65
N THR A 229 -13.86 5.61 -20.49
CA THR A 229 -13.11 4.74 -21.40
C THR A 229 -11.62 4.90 -21.09
N LEU A 230 -11.01 3.81 -20.62
CA LEU A 230 -9.59 3.74 -20.31
C LEU A 230 -8.87 3.09 -21.49
N HIS A 231 -8.09 3.89 -22.21
CA HIS A 231 -7.24 3.42 -23.30
C HIS A 231 -6.03 2.67 -22.72
N LEU A 232 -5.84 1.41 -23.08
CA LEU A 232 -4.77 0.57 -22.53
C LEU A 232 -3.42 0.70 -23.28
N ASP A 233 -3.42 1.34 -24.45
CA ASP A 233 -2.25 1.46 -25.35
C ASP A 233 -1.40 2.74 -25.13
N ARG A 234 -1.34 3.29 -23.92
CA ARG A 234 -0.53 4.49 -23.60
C ARG A 234 0.56 4.25 -22.58
#